data_AF-A0A060Y8C5-F1
#
_entry.id   AF-A0A060Y8C5-F1
#
_cell.length_a   1.000
_cell.length_b   1.000
_cell.length_c   1.000
_cell.angle_alpha   90.00
_cell.angle_beta   90.00
_cell.angle_gamma   90.00
#
_symmetry.space_group_name_H-M   'P 1'
#
loop_
_entity.id
_entity.type
_entity.pdbx_description
1 polymer ?
#
loop_
_entity_poly.entity_id
_entity_poly.type
_entity_poly.pdbx_seq_one_letter_code
_entity_poly.pdbx_strand_id
1 'polypeptide(L)'
;MCVVCGSFGQGSEGRLLACSQCGQCYHPFCVNIKITRVVLSKGWRCLECTVCEACGQASDPGRLLLCDNCDISYHTYCLDPPLQTVPKGSWKCKWCVSCTQCGATSPGMRCDWQNNYTQCGPCASLASCPMCMRSYREDELIVQCRQCDR
;
A
#
# COMPACT_ATOMS: atom_id res chain seq x y z
N MET A 1 13.69 -22.90 10.74
CA MET A 1 14.79 -22.60 9.82
C MET A 1 14.23 -21.78 8.66
N CYS A 2 14.93 -20.75 8.20
CA CYS A 2 14.52 -20.01 7.01
C CYS A 2 14.69 -20.87 5.75
N VAL A 3 13.66 -20.97 4.92
CA VAL A 3 13.71 -21.80 3.69
C VAL A 3 14.53 -21.18 2.56
N VAL A 4 14.82 -19.87 2.61
CA VAL A 4 15.61 -19.17 1.59
C VAL A 4 17.11 -19.37 1.81
N CYS A 5 17.59 -19.25 3.05
CA CYS A 5 19.03 -19.31 3.36
C CYS A 5 19.44 -20.52 4.22
N GLY A 6 18.52 -21.42 4.57
CA GLY A 6 18.81 -22.63 5.34
C GLY A 6 19.28 -22.38 6.78
N SER A 7 19.13 -21.15 7.29
CA SER A 7 19.70 -20.73 8.58
C SER A 7 18.62 -20.33 9.58
N PHE A 8 18.95 -20.39 10.87
CA PHE A 8 18.09 -19.85 11.95
C PHE A 8 18.45 -18.41 12.33
N GLY A 9 19.61 -17.91 11.88
CA GLY A 9 20.13 -16.60 12.28
C GLY A 9 20.59 -16.53 13.74
N GLN A 10 21.16 -15.41 14.14
CA GLN A 10 21.54 -15.11 15.52
C GLN A 10 20.98 -13.74 15.93
N GLY A 11 20.56 -13.60 17.19
CA GLY A 11 20.03 -12.34 17.71
C GLY A 11 18.80 -11.83 16.94
N SER A 12 18.80 -10.55 16.57
CA SER A 12 17.72 -9.91 15.81
C SER A 12 17.56 -10.46 14.39
N GLU A 13 18.64 -10.97 13.78
CA GLU A 13 18.64 -11.57 12.44
C GLU A 13 17.97 -12.95 12.42
N GLY A 14 17.81 -13.59 13.58
CA GLY A 14 17.09 -14.86 13.70
C GLY A 14 15.57 -14.74 13.73
N ARG A 15 15.01 -13.53 13.56
CA ARG A 15 13.56 -13.34 13.50
C ARG A 15 13.00 -13.98 12.24
N LEU A 16 12.11 -14.94 12.42
CA LEU A 16 11.40 -15.61 11.34
C LEU A 16 9.96 -15.10 11.22
N LEU A 17 9.52 -14.94 9.98
CA LEU A 17 8.14 -14.75 9.57
C LEU A 17 7.62 -16.06 8.99
N ALA A 18 6.57 -16.62 9.57
CA ALA A 18 5.91 -17.80 9.04
C ALA A 18 4.85 -17.41 8.01
N CYS A 19 4.81 -18.11 6.88
CA CYS A 19 3.70 -18.01 5.93
C CYS A 19 2.42 -18.52 6.60
N SER A 20 1.35 -17.74 6.55
CA SER A 20 0.06 -18.08 7.16
C SER A 20 -0.65 -19.29 6.50
N GLN A 21 -0.21 -19.72 5.33
CA GLN A 21 -0.80 -20.83 4.58
C GLN A 21 0.01 -22.13 4.71
N CYS A 22 1.30 -22.12 4.39
CA CYS A 22 2.14 -23.33 4.39
C CYS A 22 2.99 -23.50 5.66
N GLY A 23 3.03 -22.50 6.55
CA GLY A 23 3.82 -22.54 7.78
C GLY A 23 5.33 -22.45 7.58
N GLN A 24 5.83 -22.43 6.33
CA GLN A 24 7.25 -22.25 6.08
C GLN A 24 7.74 -20.90 6.61
N CYS A 25 8.97 -20.89 7.12
CA CYS A 25 9.56 -19.74 7.78
C CYS A 25 10.56 -19.02 6.86
N TYR A 26 10.54 -17.70 6.91
CA TYR A 26 11.35 -16.81 6.10
C TYR A 26 11.96 -15.73 6.98
N HIS A 27 13.22 -15.36 6.77
CA HIS A 27 13.68 -14.11 7.35
C HIS A 27 13.05 -12.94 6.59
N PRO A 28 12.60 -11.87 7.28
CA PRO A 28 11.99 -10.73 6.61
C PRO A 28 12.87 -10.12 5.51
N PHE A 29 14.18 -10.03 5.76
CA PHE A 29 15.14 -9.53 4.77
C PHE A 29 15.36 -10.50 3.59
N CYS A 30 15.26 -11.82 3.80
CA CYS A 30 15.40 -12.82 2.72
C CYS A 30 14.25 -12.75 1.70
N VAL A 31 13.10 -12.19 2.09
CA VAL A 31 11.93 -12.00 1.22
C VAL A 31 11.58 -10.53 1.03
N ASN A 32 12.51 -9.62 1.37
CA ASN A 32 12.35 -8.17 1.24
C ASN A 32 11.06 -7.59 1.83
N ILE A 33 10.61 -8.11 2.98
CA ILE A 33 9.41 -7.63 3.67
C ILE A 33 9.76 -6.90 4.95
N LYS A 34 9.12 -5.75 5.17
CA LYS A 34 9.16 -5.04 6.45
C LYS A 34 8.04 -5.57 7.35
N ILE A 35 8.37 -5.96 8.57
CA ILE A 35 7.37 -6.41 9.54
C ILE A 35 6.57 -5.21 10.03
N THR A 36 5.42 -4.97 9.40
CA THR A 36 4.45 -3.94 9.77
C THR A 36 3.30 -4.52 10.60
N ARG A 37 2.52 -3.67 11.26
CA ARG A 37 1.30 -4.09 11.96
C ARG A 37 0.32 -4.81 11.03
N VAL A 38 0.28 -4.44 9.75
CA VAL A 38 -0.59 -5.07 8.75
C VAL A 38 -0.12 -6.50 8.44
N VAL A 39 1.18 -6.69 8.20
CA VAL A 39 1.79 -8.03 8.02
C VAL A 39 1.43 -8.97 9.18
N LEU A 40 1.55 -8.48 10.42
CA LEU A 40 1.25 -9.28 11.62
C LEU A 40 -0.24 -9.56 11.82
N SER A 41 -1.11 -8.58 11.54
CA SER A 41 -2.56 -8.71 11.81
C SER A 41 -3.35 -9.38 10.69
N LYS A 42 -2.88 -9.30 9.45
CA LYS A 42 -3.51 -9.95 8.29
C LYS A 42 -2.89 -11.28 7.91
N GLY A 43 -1.68 -11.56 8.40
CA GLY A 43 -0.94 -12.77 8.08
C GLY A 43 -0.32 -12.69 6.69
N TRP A 44 1.01 -12.69 6.65
CA TRP A 44 1.74 -12.69 5.39
C TRP A 44 1.77 -14.08 4.74
N ARG A 45 1.71 -14.12 3.41
CA ARG A 45 1.84 -15.35 2.61
C ARG A 45 3.12 -15.27 1.77
N CYS A 46 3.84 -16.38 1.64
CA CYS A 46 4.96 -16.45 0.71
C CYS A 46 4.46 -16.45 -0.74
N LEU A 47 5.36 -16.20 -1.71
CA LEU A 47 5.02 -16.08 -3.13
C LEU A 47 4.25 -17.29 -3.68
N GLU A 48 4.61 -18.51 -3.25
CA GLU A 48 3.94 -19.76 -3.66
C GLU A 48 2.52 -19.91 -3.08
N CYS A 49 2.20 -19.15 -2.03
CA CYS A 49 0.90 -19.16 -1.36
C CYS A 49 0.12 -17.85 -1.58
N THR A 50 0.64 -16.93 -2.39
CA THR A 50 -0.01 -15.65 -2.65
C THR A 50 -1.29 -15.88 -3.45
N VAL A 51 -2.38 -15.32 -2.94
CA VAL A 51 -3.70 -15.31 -3.58
C VAL A 51 -4.29 -13.92 -3.48
N CYS A 52 -5.17 -13.59 -4.41
CA CYS A 52 -5.96 -12.36 -4.34
C CYS A 52 -6.85 -12.37 -3.10
N GLU A 53 -6.73 -11.34 -2.27
CA GLU A 53 -7.41 -11.24 -0.98
C GLU A 53 -8.93 -11.01 -1.13
N ALA A 54 -9.40 -10.67 -2.33
CA ALA A 54 -10.83 -10.50 -2.62
C ALA A 54 -11.50 -11.78 -3.13
N CYS A 55 -10.87 -12.54 -4.04
CA CYS A 55 -11.48 -13.71 -4.67
C CYS A 55 -10.87 -15.05 -4.23
N GLY A 56 -9.75 -15.03 -3.50
CA GLY A 56 -9.05 -16.22 -3.01
C GLY A 56 -8.31 -17.02 -4.08
N GLN A 57 -8.22 -16.53 -5.33
CA GLN A 57 -7.58 -17.22 -6.44
C GLN A 57 -6.15 -16.72 -6.70
N ALA A 58 -5.30 -17.62 -7.20
CA ALA A 58 -3.93 -17.32 -7.67
C ALA A 58 -3.85 -17.16 -9.21
N SER A 59 -4.98 -17.05 -9.91
CA SER A 59 -5.03 -16.89 -11.36
C SER A 59 -4.44 -15.54 -11.81
N ASP A 60 -4.22 -15.35 -13.11
CA ASP A 60 -3.84 -14.06 -13.71
C ASP A 60 -2.72 -13.29 -12.98
N PRO A 61 -1.53 -13.90 -12.75
CA PRO A 61 -0.45 -13.28 -11.99
C PRO A 61 0.00 -11.93 -12.59
N GLY A 62 -0.12 -11.75 -13.91
CA GLY A 62 0.21 -10.48 -14.58
C GLY A 62 -0.72 -9.31 -14.23
N ARG A 63 -1.87 -9.57 -13.58
CA ARG A 63 -2.80 -8.55 -13.06
C ARG A 63 -2.91 -8.59 -11.54
N LEU A 64 -2.07 -9.36 -10.86
CA LEU A 64 -2.06 -9.47 -9.41
C LEU A 64 -1.10 -8.42 -8.83
N LEU A 65 -1.65 -7.41 -8.17
CA LEU A 65 -0.89 -6.37 -7.50
C LEU A 65 -0.48 -6.85 -6.11
N LEU A 66 0.75 -6.56 -5.71
CA LEU A 66 1.23 -6.73 -4.34
C LEU A 66 1.37 -5.36 -3.68
N CYS A 67 0.93 -5.24 -2.43
CA CYS A 67 1.12 -4.02 -1.66
C CYS A 67 2.59 -3.85 -1.27
N ASP A 68 3.18 -2.70 -1.61
CA ASP A 68 4.61 -2.41 -1.34
C ASP A 68 5.01 -2.46 0.16
N ASN A 69 4.04 -2.45 1.06
CA ASN A 69 4.26 -2.44 2.51
C ASN A 69 3.94 -3.77 3.23
N CYS A 70 3.19 -4.68 2.60
CA CYS A 70 2.71 -5.87 3.30
C CYS A 70 2.50 -7.11 2.42
N ASP A 71 2.77 -7.03 1.12
CA ASP A 71 2.57 -8.08 0.11
C ASP A 71 1.13 -8.62 -0.01
N ILE A 72 0.16 -8.06 0.70
CA ILE A 72 -1.22 -8.46 0.49
C ILE A 72 -1.61 -8.09 -0.94
N SER A 73 -2.17 -9.08 -1.63
CA SER A 73 -2.34 -9.02 -3.06
C SER A 73 -3.80 -8.93 -3.50
N TYR A 74 -4.02 -8.26 -4.63
CA TYR A 74 -5.33 -8.10 -5.24
C TYR A 74 -5.20 -8.11 -6.75
N HIS A 75 -6.11 -8.78 -7.46
CA HIS A 75 -6.24 -8.53 -8.89
C HIS A 75 -6.68 -7.09 -9.14
N THR A 76 -6.17 -6.46 -10.20
CA THR A 76 -6.56 -5.09 -10.57
C THR A 76 -8.08 -4.93 -10.65
N TYR A 77 -8.79 -5.93 -11.17
CA TYR A 77 -10.24 -5.94 -11.33
C TYR A 77 -11.03 -6.37 -10.09
N CYS A 78 -10.36 -6.91 -9.06
CA CYS A 78 -11.00 -7.25 -7.78
C CYS A 78 -10.91 -6.11 -6.75
N LEU A 79 -10.26 -5.00 -7.10
CA LEU A 79 -10.25 -3.78 -6.30
C LEU A 79 -11.59 -3.05 -6.39
N ASP A 80 -11.84 -2.20 -5.39
CA ASP A 80 -12.97 -1.28 -5.38
C ASP A 80 -12.46 0.16 -5.13
N PRO A 81 -12.46 1.03 -6.15
CA PRO A 81 -12.85 0.76 -7.54
C PRO A 81 -11.83 -0.13 -8.29
N PRO A 82 -12.26 -0.86 -9.34
CA PRO A 82 -11.37 -1.65 -10.19
C PRO A 82 -10.34 -0.79 -10.93
N LEU A 83 -9.10 -1.29 -11.05
CA LEU A 83 -8.06 -0.70 -11.88
C LEU A 83 -8.03 -1.37 -13.27
N GLN A 84 -8.02 -0.57 -14.33
CA GLN A 84 -7.95 -1.08 -15.70
C GLN A 84 -6.57 -1.64 -16.06
N THR A 85 -5.51 -1.07 -15.48
CA THR A 85 -4.12 -1.44 -15.74
C THR A 85 -3.33 -1.49 -14.44
N VAL A 86 -2.23 -2.23 -14.45
CA VAL A 86 -1.25 -2.22 -13.36
C VAL A 86 -0.66 -0.79 -13.22
N PRO A 87 -0.66 -0.18 -12.02
CA PRO A 87 -0.04 1.12 -11.80
C PRO A 87 1.45 1.09 -12.14
N LYS A 88 1.97 2.15 -12.77
CA LYS A 88 3.41 2.28 -13.05
C LYS A 88 4.26 2.61 -11.81
N GLY A 89 3.61 3.10 -10.76
CA GLY A 89 4.25 3.54 -9.52
C GLY A 89 3.84 2.66 -8.34
N SER A 90 4.15 3.17 -7.15
CA SER A 90 3.88 2.50 -5.88
C SER A 90 2.39 2.24 -5.70
N TRP A 91 2.04 1.06 -5.18
CA TRP A 91 0.67 0.72 -4.83
C TRP A 91 0.59 0.22 -3.40
N LYS A 92 -0.41 0.73 -2.67
CA LYS A 92 -0.66 0.36 -1.28
C LYS A 92 -2.09 -0.12 -1.13
N CYS A 93 -2.26 -1.22 -0.42
CA CYS A 93 -3.58 -1.73 -0.05
C CYS A 93 -4.27 -0.80 0.96
N LYS A 94 -5.60 -0.93 1.10
CA LYS A 94 -6.43 -0.15 2.02
C LYS A 94 -6.01 -0.18 3.50
N TRP A 95 -5.20 -1.15 3.90
CA TRP A 95 -4.69 -1.24 5.27
C TRP A 95 -3.34 -0.55 5.47
N CYS A 96 -2.60 -0.30 4.38
CA CYS A 96 -1.28 0.32 4.41
C CYS A 96 -1.28 1.78 3.95
N VAL A 97 -2.34 2.24 3.29
CA VAL A 97 -2.51 3.65 2.95
C VAL A 97 -2.62 4.51 4.21
N SER A 98 -1.84 5.58 4.25
CA SER A 98 -1.95 6.61 5.28
C SER A 98 -1.37 7.93 4.76
N CYS A 99 -2.01 9.04 5.15
CA CYS A 99 -1.51 10.38 4.88
C CYS A 99 -0.27 10.65 5.75
N THR A 100 0.85 11.02 5.12
CA THR A 100 2.10 11.30 5.85
C THR A 100 2.06 12.61 6.63
N GLN A 101 1.13 13.51 6.30
CA GLN A 101 0.98 14.80 6.98
C GLN A 101 0.06 14.72 8.21
N CYS A 102 -1.10 14.07 8.09
CA CYS A 102 -2.11 14.05 9.17
C CYS A 102 -2.43 12.64 9.72
N GLY A 103 -1.86 11.58 9.15
CA GLY A 103 -2.10 10.20 9.58
C GLY A 103 -3.46 9.61 9.16
N ALA A 104 -4.28 10.34 8.41
CA ALA A 104 -5.57 9.83 7.91
C ALA A 104 -5.37 8.52 7.15
N THR A 105 -6.27 7.55 7.32
CA THR A 105 -6.27 6.25 6.60
C THR A 105 -7.37 6.16 5.54
N SER A 106 -8.03 7.30 5.25
CA SER A 106 -8.95 7.48 4.13
C SER A 106 -8.54 8.71 3.31
N PRO A 107 -8.88 8.76 2.01
CA PRO A 107 -8.51 9.89 1.16
C PRO A 107 -9.29 11.17 1.49
N GLY A 108 -10.38 11.09 2.27
CA GLY A 108 -11.30 12.19 2.54
C GLY A 108 -12.62 12.03 1.79
N MET A 109 -13.62 12.82 2.17
CA MET A 109 -14.96 12.75 1.56
C MET A 109 -14.90 13.20 0.10
N ARG A 110 -15.30 12.32 -0.83
CA ARG A 110 -15.27 12.56 -2.29
C ARG A 110 -13.88 12.94 -2.82
N CYS A 111 -12.84 12.35 -2.24
CA CYS A 111 -11.47 12.54 -2.69
C CYS A 111 -10.83 11.19 -3.01
N ASP A 112 -9.91 11.19 -3.95
CA ASP A 112 -8.98 10.09 -4.17
C ASP A 112 -7.65 10.35 -3.43
N TRP A 113 -6.93 9.28 -3.18
CA TRP A 113 -5.56 9.37 -2.65
C TRP A 113 -4.65 10.09 -3.64
N GLN A 114 -3.83 10.99 -3.12
CA GLN A 114 -2.88 11.79 -3.89
C GLN A 114 -1.44 11.31 -3.62
N ASN A 115 -0.51 11.69 -4.50
CA ASN A 115 0.92 11.44 -4.35
C ASN A 115 1.27 9.97 -4.04
N ASN A 116 0.79 9.03 -4.88
CA ASN A 116 1.00 7.59 -4.73
C ASN A 116 0.60 7.05 -3.35
N TYR A 117 -0.62 7.39 -2.91
CA TYR A 117 -1.20 6.94 -1.64
C TYR A 117 -0.44 7.40 -0.39
N THR A 118 0.18 8.59 -0.46
CA THR A 118 0.88 9.21 0.68
C THR A 118 0.21 10.48 1.19
N GLN A 119 -0.76 11.05 0.46
CA GLN A 119 -1.50 12.23 0.90
C GLN A 119 -3.01 12.06 0.71
N CYS A 120 -3.79 12.42 1.72
CA CYS A 120 -5.24 12.54 1.57
C CYS A 120 -5.60 13.82 0.81
N GLY A 121 -6.81 13.87 0.24
CA GLY A 121 -7.33 15.01 -0.50
C GLY A 121 -7.23 16.34 0.27
N PRO A 122 -7.66 16.43 1.55
CA PRO A 122 -7.52 17.65 2.34
C PRO A 122 -6.07 18.14 2.46
N CYS A 123 -5.13 17.25 2.78
CA CYS A 123 -3.71 17.58 2.88
C CYS A 123 -3.10 18.00 1.52
N ALA A 124 -3.42 17.28 0.45
CA ALA A 124 -2.98 17.65 -0.90
C ALA A 124 -3.56 19.02 -1.34
N SER A 125 -4.78 19.32 -0.91
CA SER A 125 -5.46 20.58 -1.20
C SER A 125 -4.85 21.80 -0.50
N LEU A 126 -3.91 21.60 0.43
CA LEU A 126 -3.11 22.69 1.02
C LEU A 126 -1.97 23.13 0.09
N ALA A 127 -1.51 22.28 -0.82
CA ALA A 127 -0.39 22.56 -1.71
C ALA A 127 -0.85 22.99 -3.12
N SER A 128 -1.97 22.44 -3.59
CA SER A 128 -2.52 22.73 -4.93
C SER A 128 -4.03 22.61 -4.98
N CYS A 129 -4.69 23.38 -5.84
CA CYS A 129 -6.12 23.27 -6.04
C CYS A 129 -6.50 21.91 -6.65
N PRO A 130 -7.42 21.12 -6.04
CA PRO A 130 -7.81 19.81 -6.55
C PRO A 130 -8.63 19.86 -7.85
N MET A 131 -9.08 21.05 -8.27
CA MET A 131 -9.89 21.23 -9.48
C MET A 131 -9.04 21.65 -10.69
N CYS A 132 -8.13 22.62 -10.53
CA CYS A 132 -7.27 23.10 -11.62
C CYS A 132 -5.80 22.67 -11.52
N MET A 133 -5.42 21.93 -10.46
CA MET A 133 -4.08 21.42 -10.19
C MET A 133 -2.98 22.48 -10.08
N ARG A 134 -3.34 23.78 -9.93
CA ARG A 134 -2.36 24.84 -9.73
C ARG A 134 -1.87 24.87 -8.29
N SER A 135 -0.55 24.95 -8.12
CA SER A 135 0.10 25.14 -6.84
C SER A 135 -0.18 26.54 -6.27
N TYR A 136 -0.39 26.61 -4.97
CA TYR A 136 -0.47 27.89 -4.26
C TYR A 136 0.92 28.47 -4.02
N ARG A 137 1.01 29.78 -3.83
CA ARG A 137 2.28 30.45 -3.48
C ARG A 137 2.56 30.30 -1.98
N GLU A 138 3.84 30.29 -1.61
CA GLU A 138 4.24 30.42 -0.20
C GLU A 138 3.63 31.72 0.37
N ASP A 139 3.09 31.62 1.59
CA ASP A 139 2.39 32.69 2.32
C ASP A 139 1.03 33.17 1.75
N GLU A 140 0.45 32.46 0.78
CA GLU A 140 -0.92 32.71 0.34
C GLU A 140 -1.93 32.16 1.36
N LEU A 141 -2.82 33.01 1.90
CA LEU A 141 -3.92 32.56 2.75
C LEU A 141 -4.99 31.85 1.89
N ILE A 142 -4.99 30.52 1.91
CA ILE A 142 -5.87 29.71 1.07
C ILE A 142 -7.25 29.56 1.73
N VAL A 143 -8.20 30.43 1.35
CA VAL A 143 -9.62 30.27 1.70
C VAL A 143 -10.43 29.65 0.55
N GLN A 144 -10.10 30.01 -0.71
CA GLN A 144 -10.72 29.51 -1.95
C GLN A 144 -9.76 29.70 -3.14
N CYS A 145 -9.76 28.79 -4.12
CA CYS A 145 -8.92 28.93 -5.31
C CYS A 145 -9.51 29.97 -6.29
N ARG A 146 -8.75 31.03 -6.60
CA ARG A 146 -9.18 32.12 -7.52
C ARG A 146 -9.43 31.71 -8.98
N GLN A 147 -9.09 30.49 -9.35
CA GLN A 147 -9.22 29.97 -10.73
C GLN A 147 -10.35 28.95 -10.86
N CYS A 148 -11.05 28.65 -9.77
CA CYS A 148 -12.16 27.71 -9.74
C CYS A 148 -13.29 28.34 -8.94
N ASP A 149 -14.39 28.66 -9.60
CA ASP A 149 -15.63 29.07 -8.93
C ASP A 149 -16.33 27.83 -8.37
N ARG A 150 -16.01 27.48 -7.12
CA ARG A 150 -16.83 26.60 -6.28
C ARG A 150 -16.82 27.08 -4.85
#